data_AF-A0A353PUT0-F1
#
_entry.id   AF-A0A353PUT0-F1
#
_cell.length_a   1.000
_cell.length_b   1.000
_cell.length_c   1.000
_cell.angle_alpha   90.00
_cell.angle_beta   90.00
_cell.angle_gamma   90.00
#
_symmetry.space_group_name_H-M   'P 1'
#
loop_
_entity.id
_entity.type
_entity.pdbx_description
1 polymer ?
#
loop_
_entity_poly.entity_id
_entity_poly.type
_entity_poly.pdbx_seq_one_letter_code
_entity_poly.pdbx_strand_id
1 'polypeptide(L)'
;MRIKQESSAHRWKFFRAGNVAQVVLETDDDLRHLAELDQKLWMVLSMPCKGVQLSEKTLRLLDSDGDGSIRPPEILEAVSWICSTLKKPSVIFEEGSDLELENIQDAELQASAAFLLKALKKEGETSISYEDAHKRSEAFANLRFNGDGIIELDIIKDAHLKEAASKIYA
;
A
#
# COMPACT_ATOMS: atom_id res chain seq x y z
N MET A 1 5.79 45.85 1.59
CA MET A 1 5.30 44.94 2.64
C MET A 1 4.61 43.78 1.94
N ARG A 2 5.27 42.62 1.82
CA ARG A 2 4.64 41.41 1.24
C ARG A 2 3.85 40.73 2.34
N ILE A 3 2.53 40.70 2.19
CA ILE A 3 1.65 39.92 3.06
C ILE A 3 1.93 38.45 2.73
N LYS A 4 2.54 37.74 3.69
CA LYS A 4 2.61 36.27 3.66
C LYS A 4 1.16 35.78 3.69
N GLN A 5 0.70 35.07 2.66
CA GLN A 5 -0.53 34.32 2.78
C GLN A 5 -0.31 33.28 3.88
N GLU A 6 -1.00 33.42 5.01
CA GLU A 6 -1.16 32.31 5.95
C GLU A 6 -2.00 31.27 5.22
N SER A 7 -1.39 30.13 4.91
CA SER A 7 -2.12 28.92 4.56
C SER A 7 -3.11 28.65 5.70
N SER A 8 -4.40 28.70 5.42
CA SER A 8 -5.44 28.44 6.42
C SER A 8 -5.19 27.06 7.06
N ALA A 9 -5.04 27.02 8.39
CA ALA A 9 -4.88 25.77 9.12
C ALA A 9 -6.03 24.79 8.80
N HIS A 10 -5.72 23.49 8.67
CA HIS A 10 -6.71 22.46 8.37
C HIS A 10 -7.84 22.45 9.42
N ARG A 11 -9.09 22.33 8.95
CA ARG A 11 -10.26 22.42 9.83
C ARG A 11 -10.77 21.02 10.19
N TRP A 12 -10.34 20.55 11.35
CA TRP A 12 -10.79 19.28 11.92
C TRP A 12 -12.29 19.25 12.25
N LYS A 13 -12.95 18.15 11.87
CA LYS A 13 -14.30 17.82 12.33
C LYS A 13 -14.22 17.00 13.62
N PHE A 14 -15.24 17.14 14.46
CA PHE A 14 -15.33 16.43 15.72
C PHE A 14 -16.73 15.88 15.91
N PHE A 15 -16.83 14.70 16.53
CA PHE A 15 -18.07 14.20 17.11
C PHE A 15 -17.92 14.04 18.61
N ARG A 16 -19.06 13.98 19.32
CA ARG A 16 -19.08 13.77 20.77
C ARG A 16 -19.48 12.34 21.08
N ALA A 17 -18.62 11.66 21.83
CA ALA A 17 -18.88 10.37 22.45
C ALA A 17 -18.91 10.57 23.97
N GLY A 18 -20.11 10.72 24.53
CA GLY A 18 -20.27 11.13 25.93
C GLY A 18 -19.68 12.52 26.19
N ASN A 19 -18.71 12.60 27.10
CA ASN A 19 -18.02 13.85 27.47
C ASN A 19 -16.72 14.10 26.70
N VAL A 20 -16.36 13.24 25.74
CA VAL A 20 -15.13 13.35 24.96
C VAL A 20 -15.46 13.83 23.55
N ALA A 21 -14.66 14.78 23.04
CA ALA A 21 -14.67 15.18 21.65
C ALA A 21 -13.60 14.37 20.90
N GLN A 22 -14.00 13.66 19.86
CA GLN A 22 -13.11 12.83 19.06
C GLN A 22 -13.04 13.38 17.64
N VAL A 23 -11.83 13.42 17.08
CA VAL A 23 -11.60 13.81 15.68
C VAL A 23 -12.29 12.82 14.74
N VAL A 24 -12.87 13.35 13.67
CA VAL A 24 -13.42 12.58 12.55
C VAL A 24 -12.43 12.68 11.40
N LEU A 25 -12.01 11.53 10.86
CA LEU A 25 -11.18 11.43 9.65
C LEU A 25 -12.05 10.84 8.54
N GLU A 26 -12.30 11.60 7.48
CA GLU A 26 -13.19 11.20 6.38
C GLU A 26 -12.63 11.54 5.00
N THR A 27 -11.74 12.52 4.92
CA THR A 27 -11.35 13.14 3.64
C THR A 27 -9.87 12.93 3.33
N ASP A 28 -9.51 13.12 2.06
CA ASP A 28 -8.10 13.13 1.63
C ASP A 28 -7.28 14.15 2.41
N ASP A 29 -7.86 15.33 2.66
CA ASP A 29 -7.20 16.42 3.37
C ASP A 29 -6.99 16.09 4.85
N ASP A 30 -7.90 15.34 5.49
CA ASP A 30 -7.70 14.87 6.87
C ASP A 30 -6.46 13.97 6.99
N LEU A 31 -6.25 13.08 6.02
CA LEU A 31 -5.07 12.21 5.98
C LEU A 31 -3.80 13.02 5.70
N ARG A 32 -3.84 13.96 4.75
CA ARG A 32 -2.69 14.79 4.37
C ARG A 32 -2.22 15.72 5.51
N HIS A 33 -3.13 16.17 6.36
CA HIS A 33 -2.81 17.05 7.50
C HIS A 33 -2.71 16.30 8.83
N LEU A 34 -2.79 14.95 8.86
CA LEU A 34 -2.80 14.18 10.10
C LEU A 34 -1.59 14.44 11.00
N ALA A 35 -0.42 14.73 10.40
CA ALA A 35 0.81 15.08 11.14
C ALA A 35 0.70 16.41 11.92
N GLU A 36 -0.25 17.28 11.56
CA GLU A 36 -0.51 18.56 12.23
C GLU A 36 -1.51 18.43 13.39
N LEU A 37 -2.18 17.27 13.52
CA LEU A 37 -3.14 17.01 14.59
C LEU A 37 -2.43 16.94 15.95
N ASP A 38 -2.88 17.76 16.92
CA ASP A 38 -2.37 17.69 18.29
C ASP A 38 -2.57 16.29 18.87
N GLN A 39 -1.48 15.67 19.33
CA GLN A 39 -1.49 14.32 19.91
C GLN A 39 -2.43 14.18 21.12
N LYS A 40 -2.80 15.28 21.80
CA LYS A 40 -3.81 15.27 22.88
C LYS A 40 -5.20 14.87 22.41
N LEU A 41 -5.46 14.95 21.11
CA LEU A 41 -6.72 14.56 20.48
C LEU A 41 -6.73 13.09 20.04
N TRP A 42 -5.60 12.37 20.19
CA TRP A 42 -5.51 10.95 19.89
C TRP A 42 -6.04 10.14 21.07
N MET A 43 -6.92 9.18 20.80
CA MET A 43 -7.48 8.34 21.87
C MET A 43 -6.48 7.35 22.45
N VAL A 44 -5.54 6.87 21.61
CA VAL A 44 -4.57 5.84 21.94
C VAL A 44 -3.21 6.25 21.40
N LEU A 45 -2.17 6.16 22.23
CA LEU A 45 -0.78 6.51 21.89
C LEU A 45 0.13 5.27 21.77
N SER A 46 -0.42 4.09 22.01
CA SER A 46 0.25 2.79 21.87
C SER A 46 -0.81 1.70 21.80
N MET A 47 -0.76 0.91 20.73
CA MET A 47 -1.66 -0.21 20.47
C MET A 47 -0.85 -1.50 20.33
N PRO A 48 -1.18 -2.60 21.02
CA PRO A 48 -0.47 -3.86 20.83
C PRO A 48 -0.82 -4.50 19.49
N CYS A 49 0.17 -5.14 18.84
CA CYS A 49 -0.02 -5.92 17.62
C CYS A 49 -0.75 -7.26 17.85
N LYS A 50 -0.98 -7.63 19.12
CA LYS A 50 -1.59 -8.91 19.54
C LYS A 50 -2.74 -8.69 20.52
N GLY A 51 -3.66 -9.64 20.57
CA GLY A 51 -4.76 -9.64 21.54
C GLY A 51 -5.86 -8.62 21.25
N VAL A 52 -5.88 -8.06 20.04
CA VAL A 52 -6.92 -7.17 19.52
C VAL A 52 -7.74 -7.89 18.45
N GLN A 53 -8.95 -7.41 18.17
CA GLN A 53 -9.84 -8.01 17.16
C GLN A 53 -9.46 -7.61 15.72
N LEU A 54 -8.17 -7.66 15.39
CA LEU A 54 -7.62 -7.35 14.07
C LEU A 54 -6.55 -8.38 13.70
N SER A 55 -6.28 -8.51 12.39
CA SER A 55 -5.24 -9.40 11.87
C SER A 55 -3.85 -8.99 12.37
N GLU A 56 -3.21 -9.84 13.17
CA GLU A 56 -1.84 -9.64 13.64
C GLU A 56 -0.86 -9.47 12.48
N LYS A 57 -1.02 -10.24 11.39
CA LYS A 57 -0.17 -10.12 10.19
C LYS A 57 -0.24 -8.72 9.58
N THR A 58 -1.42 -8.10 9.60
CA THR A 58 -1.64 -6.74 9.08
C THR A 58 -1.05 -5.70 10.02
N LEU A 59 -1.25 -5.85 11.33
CA LEU A 59 -0.71 -4.92 12.33
C LEU A 59 0.82 -4.89 12.32
N ARG A 60 1.46 -6.05 12.10
CA ARG A 60 2.92 -6.13 11.92
C ARG A 60 3.46 -5.38 10.70
N LEU A 61 2.62 -4.99 9.74
CA LEU A 61 3.06 -4.13 8.63
C LEU A 61 3.20 -2.66 9.05
N LEU A 62 2.55 -2.27 10.16
CA LEU A 62 2.61 -0.92 10.72
C LEU A 62 3.68 -0.80 11.81
N ASP A 63 3.98 -1.90 12.52
CA ASP A 63 5.01 -2.02 13.55
C ASP A 63 6.42 -2.05 12.91
N SER A 64 6.97 -0.87 12.63
CA SER A 64 8.18 -0.72 11.82
C SER A 64 9.47 -1.03 12.59
N ASP A 65 9.44 -0.89 13.92
CA ASP A 65 10.55 -1.26 14.80
C ASP A 65 10.47 -2.70 15.35
N GLY A 66 9.31 -3.35 15.23
CA GLY A 66 9.09 -4.75 15.58
C GLY A 66 8.98 -5.01 17.09
N ASP A 67 8.72 -3.97 17.90
CA ASP A 67 8.57 -4.09 19.35
C ASP A 67 7.21 -4.72 19.76
N GLY A 68 6.30 -4.89 18.80
CA GLY A 68 4.97 -5.45 19.02
C GLY A 68 3.92 -4.40 19.40
N SER A 69 4.23 -3.11 19.27
CA SER A 69 3.33 -2.01 19.60
C SER A 69 3.38 -0.86 18.59
N ILE A 70 2.22 -0.55 18.03
CA ILE A 70 2.06 0.56 17.08
C ILE A 70 1.85 1.88 17.83
N ARG A 71 2.58 2.93 17.43
CA ARG A 71 2.57 4.28 18.02
C ARG A 71 2.30 5.36 16.96
N PRO A 72 1.97 6.60 17.37
CA PRO A 72 1.66 7.68 16.43
C PRO A 72 2.69 7.91 15.32
N PRO A 73 4.02 7.86 15.54
CA PRO A 73 4.99 8.04 14.46
C PRO A 73 4.83 7.03 13.32
N GLU A 74 4.54 5.77 13.64
CA GLU A 74 4.37 4.70 12.65
C GLU A 74 3.06 4.85 11.87
N ILE A 75 1.99 5.29 12.55
CA ILE A 75 0.74 5.65 11.87
C ILE A 75 0.96 6.83 10.92
N LEU A 76 1.69 7.85 11.35
CA LEU A 76 2.01 9.01 10.52
C LEU A 76 2.87 8.63 9.31
N GLU A 77 3.83 7.73 9.48
CA GLU A 77 4.64 7.19 8.39
C GLU A 77 3.77 6.42 7.38
N ALA A 78 2.91 5.52 7.86
CA ALA A 78 1.99 4.77 7.00
C ALA A 78 1.04 5.69 6.22
N VAL A 79 0.45 6.69 6.88
CA VAL A 79 -0.44 7.67 6.23
C VAL A 79 0.32 8.53 5.23
N SER A 80 1.55 8.94 5.56
CA SER A 80 2.42 9.66 4.62
C SER A 80 2.70 8.83 3.38
N TRP A 81 3.01 7.54 3.54
CA TRP A 81 3.23 6.63 2.43
C TRP A 81 1.97 6.50 1.55
N ILE A 82 0.79 6.28 2.17
CA ILE A 82 -0.50 6.22 1.45
C ILE A 82 -0.75 7.51 0.65
N CYS A 83 -0.57 8.68 1.27
CA CYS A 83 -0.78 9.98 0.62
C CYS A 83 0.22 10.24 -0.53
N SER A 84 1.42 9.66 -0.47
CA SER A 84 2.40 9.76 -1.56
C SER A 84 2.13 8.78 -2.70
N THR A 85 1.45 7.68 -2.40
CA THR A 85 1.23 6.55 -3.32
C THR A 85 -0.12 6.65 -4.04
N LEU A 86 -1.13 7.26 -3.43
CA LEU A 86 -2.50 7.34 -3.94
C LEU A 86 -2.92 8.78 -4.27
N LYS A 87 -3.71 8.94 -5.33
CA LYS A 87 -4.31 10.24 -5.71
C LYS A 87 -5.42 10.65 -4.73
N LYS A 88 -6.27 9.69 -4.37
CA LYS A 88 -7.38 9.78 -3.39
C LYS A 88 -7.12 8.81 -2.23
N PRO A 89 -6.30 9.21 -1.23
CA PRO A 89 -6.00 8.37 -0.08
C PRO A 89 -7.22 8.03 0.79
N SER A 90 -8.31 8.80 0.76
CA SER A 90 -9.53 8.55 1.55
C SER A 90 -10.24 7.25 1.20
N VAL A 91 -9.87 6.60 0.10
CA VAL A 91 -10.38 5.28 -0.29
C VAL A 91 -10.21 4.23 0.82
N ILE A 92 -9.25 4.41 1.73
CA ILE A 92 -9.05 3.51 2.88
C ILE A 92 -10.19 3.55 3.91
N PHE A 93 -11.06 4.57 3.86
CA PHE A 93 -12.26 4.67 4.69
C PHE A 93 -13.49 4.02 4.04
N GLU A 94 -13.40 3.69 2.75
CA GLU A 94 -14.50 3.06 2.02
C GLU A 94 -14.55 1.56 2.33
N GLU A 95 -15.77 1.00 2.35
CA GLU A 95 -15.93 -0.44 2.49
C GLU A 95 -15.52 -1.15 1.20
N GLY A 96 -14.61 -2.11 1.31
CA GLY A 96 -14.19 -2.91 0.16
C GLY A 96 -12.79 -3.48 0.30
N SER A 97 -12.36 -4.19 -0.73
CA SER A 97 -11.01 -4.77 -0.83
C SER A 97 -10.27 -4.36 -2.10
N ASP A 98 -10.87 -3.47 -2.90
CA ASP A 98 -10.45 -3.22 -4.27
C ASP A 98 -9.88 -1.81 -4.38
N LEU A 99 -8.79 -1.68 -5.12
CA LEU A 99 -8.11 -0.43 -5.37
C LEU A 99 -8.08 -0.18 -6.88
N GLU A 100 -8.68 0.92 -7.33
CA GLU A 100 -8.62 1.32 -8.73
C GLU A 100 -7.17 1.61 -9.14
N LEU A 101 -6.76 1.06 -10.29
CA LEU A 101 -5.42 1.32 -10.84
C LEU A 101 -5.22 2.80 -11.12
N GLU A 102 -6.28 3.51 -11.51
CA GLU A 102 -6.23 4.96 -11.75
C GLU A 102 -5.96 5.76 -10.48
N ASN A 103 -6.31 5.23 -9.30
CA ASN A 103 -6.06 5.88 -8.03
C ASN A 103 -4.59 5.77 -7.58
N ILE A 104 -3.82 4.83 -8.14
CA ILE A 104 -2.39 4.70 -7.85
C ILE A 104 -1.64 5.81 -8.58
N GLN A 105 -0.96 6.67 -7.82
CA GLN A 105 -0.12 7.75 -8.34
C GLN A 105 1.30 7.29 -8.67
N ASP A 106 1.84 6.37 -7.87
CA ASP A 106 3.15 5.79 -8.10
C ASP A 106 3.14 4.95 -9.39
N ALA A 107 3.89 5.38 -10.40
CA ALA A 107 3.89 4.76 -11.72
C ALA A 107 4.45 3.33 -11.70
N GLU A 108 5.45 3.05 -10.85
CA GLU A 108 6.05 1.71 -10.73
C GLU A 108 5.09 0.75 -10.04
N LEU A 109 4.42 1.20 -8.98
CA LEU A 109 3.40 0.42 -8.30
C LEU A 109 2.18 0.19 -9.19
N GLN A 110 1.73 1.20 -9.93
CA GLN A 110 0.62 1.08 -10.87
C GLN A 110 0.94 0.06 -11.97
N ALA A 111 2.14 0.13 -12.55
CA ALA A 111 2.60 -0.82 -13.56
C ALA A 111 2.70 -2.25 -12.98
N SER A 112 3.17 -2.38 -11.74
CA SER A 112 3.28 -3.67 -11.04
C SER A 112 1.90 -4.28 -10.76
N ALA A 113 0.92 -3.47 -10.36
CA ALA A 113 -0.46 -3.91 -10.14
C ALA A 113 -1.12 -4.37 -11.46
N ALA A 114 -0.95 -3.60 -12.54
CA ALA A 114 -1.43 -3.98 -13.87
C ALA A 114 -0.76 -5.27 -14.39
N PHE A 115 0.54 -5.41 -14.14
CA PHE A 115 1.29 -6.62 -14.49
C PHE A 115 0.81 -7.85 -13.71
N LEU A 116 0.50 -7.69 -12.43
CA LEU A 116 -0.05 -8.77 -11.61
C LEU A 116 -1.42 -9.22 -12.12
N LEU A 117 -2.31 -8.29 -12.49
CA LEU A 117 -3.60 -8.63 -13.09
C LEU A 117 -3.42 -9.42 -14.41
N LYS A 118 -2.45 -9.02 -15.23
CA LYS A 118 -2.07 -9.77 -16.43
C LYS A 118 -1.57 -11.19 -16.11
N ALA A 119 -0.69 -11.34 -15.11
CA ALA A 119 -0.20 -12.65 -14.68
C ALA A 119 -1.34 -13.55 -14.17
N LEU A 120 -2.36 -12.95 -13.56
CA LEU A 120 -3.59 -13.62 -13.11
C LEU A 120 -4.62 -13.85 -14.23
N LYS A 121 -4.31 -13.52 -15.49
CA LYS A 121 -5.21 -13.60 -16.65
C LYS A 121 -6.48 -12.76 -16.51
N LYS A 122 -6.40 -11.66 -15.76
CA LYS A 122 -7.45 -10.65 -15.56
C LYS A 122 -7.15 -9.38 -16.37
N GLU A 123 -6.70 -9.55 -17.61
CA GLU A 123 -6.42 -8.42 -18.51
C GLU A 123 -7.72 -7.67 -18.81
N GLY A 124 -7.74 -6.35 -18.56
CA GLY A 124 -8.91 -5.50 -18.78
C GLY A 124 -9.64 -5.08 -17.51
N GLU A 125 -9.33 -5.67 -16.35
CA GLU A 125 -9.79 -5.15 -15.06
C GLU A 125 -9.14 -3.81 -14.75
N THR A 126 -9.91 -2.91 -14.14
CA THR A 126 -9.48 -1.54 -13.80
C THR A 126 -9.17 -1.35 -12.32
N SER A 127 -9.41 -2.38 -11.51
CA SER A 127 -9.08 -2.43 -10.08
C SER A 127 -8.33 -3.70 -9.73
N ILE A 128 -7.57 -3.64 -8.64
CA ILE A 128 -6.87 -4.76 -8.05
C ILE A 128 -7.43 -5.03 -6.65
N SER A 129 -7.77 -6.29 -6.36
CA SER A 129 -8.26 -6.68 -5.03
C SER A 129 -7.12 -7.09 -4.08
N TYR A 130 -7.40 -7.08 -2.77
CA TYR A 130 -6.52 -7.68 -1.76
C TYR A 130 -6.21 -9.15 -2.08
N GLU A 131 -7.18 -9.91 -2.57
CA GLU A 131 -7.00 -11.33 -2.91
C GLU A 131 -6.01 -11.50 -4.08
N ASP A 132 -6.09 -10.62 -5.09
CA ASP A 132 -5.14 -10.61 -6.21
C ASP A 132 -3.71 -10.32 -5.72
N ALA A 133 -3.56 -9.30 -4.86
CA ALA A 133 -2.28 -8.97 -4.23
C ALA A 133 -1.72 -10.14 -3.40
N HIS A 134 -2.58 -10.90 -2.71
CA HIS A 134 -2.16 -12.06 -1.93
C HIS A 134 -1.69 -13.24 -2.80
N LYS A 135 -2.17 -13.34 -4.05
CA LYS A 135 -1.75 -14.36 -5.03
C LYS A 135 -0.48 -13.98 -5.81
N ARG A 136 0.13 -12.82 -5.53
CA ARG A 136 1.30 -12.33 -6.29
C ARG A 136 2.43 -13.34 -6.45
N SER A 137 2.79 -14.05 -5.38
CA SER A 137 3.92 -14.99 -5.41
C SER A 137 3.63 -16.19 -6.32
N GLU A 138 2.40 -16.70 -6.28
CA GLU A 138 1.96 -17.79 -7.15
C GLU A 138 1.83 -17.32 -8.61
N ALA A 139 1.26 -16.14 -8.82
CA ALA A 139 1.10 -15.56 -10.14
C ALA A 139 2.44 -15.39 -10.85
N PHE A 140 3.46 -14.90 -10.13
CA PHE A 140 4.79 -14.68 -10.68
C PHE A 140 5.59 -15.97 -10.85
N ALA A 141 5.43 -16.96 -9.96
CA ALA A 141 6.10 -18.26 -10.10
C ALA A 141 5.70 -18.99 -11.40
N ASN A 142 4.47 -18.80 -11.86
CA ASN A 142 3.93 -19.40 -13.09
C ASN A 142 4.29 -18.64 -14.38
N LEU A 143 5.02 -17.52 -14.29
CA LEU A 143 5.44 -16.79 -15.47
C LEU A 143 6.60 -17.50 -16.18
N ARG A 144 6.61 -17.42 -17.51
CA ARG A 144 7.72 -17.90 -18.34
C ARG A 144 9.07 -17.27 -17.97
N PHE A 145 9.04 -16.03 -17.46
CA PHE A 145 10.20 -15.32 -16.92
C PHE A 145 9.92 -14.97 -15.46
N ASN A 146 10.06 -15.94 -14.56
CA ASN A 146 9.74 -15.81 -13.13
C ASN A 146 10.96 -15.38 -12.28
N GLY A 147 12.16 -15.31 -12.86
CA GLY A 147 13.38 -14.88 -12.16
C GLY A 147 13.91 -15.90 -11.14
N ASP A 148 13.54 -17.17 -11.27
CA ASP A 148 14.03 -18.26 -10.40
C ASP A 148 15.50 -18.66 -10.66
N GLY A 149 16.15 -18.01 -11.63
CA GLY A 149 17.53 -18.29 -12.04
C GLY A 149 17.67 -19.48 -12.99
N ILE A 150 16.57 -20.09 -13.43
CA ILE A 150 16.55 -21.17 -14.39
C ILE A 150 16.18 -20.59 -15.77
N ILE A 151 17.03 -20.81 -16.77
CA ILE A 151 16.76 -20.42 -18.15
C ILE A 151 16.48 -21.68 -18.96
N GLU A 152 15.20 -21.92 -19.26
CA GLU A 152 14.82 -23.00 -20.15
C GLU A 152 15.32 -22.74 -21.59
N LEU A 153 15.79 -23.78 -22.28
CA LEU A 153 16.38 -23.63 -23.62
C LEU A 153 15.39 -23.14 -24.69
N ASP A 154 14.10 -23.38 -24.50
CA ASP A 154 13.02 -22.90 -25.38
C ASP A 154 12.85 -21.36 -25.30
N ILE A 155 13.31 -20.73 -24.22
CA ILE A 155 13.29 -19.28 -24.01
C ILE A 155 14.34 -18.58 -24.89
N ILE A 156 15.46 -19.24 -25.17
CA ILE A 156 16.55 -18.67 -25.96
C ILE A 156 16.15 -18.65 -27.45
N LYS A 157 15.84 -17.44 -27.96
CA LYS A 157 15.44 -17.24 -29.37
C LYS A 157 16.62 -17.25 -30.34
N ASP A 158 17.79 -16.84 -29.88
CA ASP A 158 19.01 -16.84 -30.69
C ASP A 158 19.54 -18.28 -30.82
N ALA A 159 19.66 -18.74 -32.06
CA ALA A 159 20.05 -20.12 -32.34
C ALA A 159 21.46 -20.45 -31.83
N HIS A 160 22.38 -19.48 -31.88
CA HIS A 160 23.76 -19.66 -31.48
C HIS A 160 23.90 -19.71 -29.95
N LEU A 161 23.21 -18.82 -29.23
CA LEU A 161 23.13 -18.86 -27.77
C LEU A 161 22.43 -20.13 -27.26
N LYS A 162 21.39 -20.59 -27.97
CA LYS A 162 20.68 -21.82 -27.60
C LYS A 162 21.57 -23.06 -27.72
N GLU A 163 22.37 -23.13 -28.79
CA GLU A 163 23.35 -24.20 -28.99
C GLU A 163 24.50 -24.14 -27.96
N ALA A 164 24.94 -22.94 -27.57
CA ALA A 164 25.93 -22.79 -26.52
C ALA A 164 25.38 -23.23 -25.16
N ALA A 165 24.15 -22.81 -24.82
CA ALA A 165 23.50 -23.18 -23.57
C ALA A 165 23.22 -24.68 -23.46
N SER A 166 22.80 -25.35 -24.55
CA SER A 166 22.53 -26.80 -24.53
C SER A 166 23.76 -27.64 -24.21
N LYS A 167 24.97 -27.13 -24.51
CA LYS A 167 26.26 -27.77 -24.17
C LYS A 167 26.65 -27.60 -22.70
N ILE A 168 26.13 -26.58 -22.02
CA ILE A 168 26.39 -26.31 -20.58
C ILE A 168 25.44 -27.11 -19.68
N TYR A 169 24.21 -27.36 -20.14
CA TYR A 169 23.20 -28.15 -19.43
C TYR A 169 23.38 -29.68 -19.54
N ALA A 170 24.39 -30.17 -20.28
CA ALA A 170 24.71 -31.59 -20.45
C ALA A 170 25.64 -32.11 -19.35
#